data_AF-M3J3C8-F1
#
_entry.id   AF-M3J3C8-F1
#
_cell.length_a   1.000
_cell.length_b   1.000
_cell.length_c   1.000
_cell.angle_alpha   90.00
_cell.angle_beta   90.00
_cell.angle_gamma   90.00
#
_symmetry.space_group_name_H-M   'P 1'
#
loop_
_entity.id
_entity.type
_entity.pdbx_description
1 polymer ?
#
loop_
_entity_poly.entity_id
_entity_poly.type
_entity_poly.pdbx_seq_one_letter_code
_entity_poly.pdbx_strand_id
1 'polypeptide(L)'
;MSRQSIYEPRQSRARKDLFPLLDVNEIYCCLIDCGFEITEELINKPNKDFVCNLYENLIDIYMGIPQGRIREKAREFSQRPDPSMVQYQEITGNVVLPSEEERNANEPGVDYSSLYLILLRKYMARFLITLGIDDLCLGDLAKPDGYRFRRILSAVINFLRFREEKNIALEELAEKCEAKEAEIEETNEKNRALLNKINTLKRKLEFDSATEEKRSNLQQINAYNRKLEKKLRELKSKQEVLTKKHEVYKQEKKSAIEKLNDLDYIITELQDKISDLKKYSETDIANTVKIIEKLSSDLENSNAELQDMERKYQNAGITIDSIQVSEIASKDLIRVAEEVLENIEKREIEVKILNGNKAQLESLGRKQIDLQGQLQLLEAQVKKSEKYYHDLLKQAEVKDAAMKERLEEQKQEFSKALIEKSDHSKEHKRILDQITRVEQDTARCEEEFVKQTNEYIQKMQILSTAFTDYMNDLKNAI
;
A
#
# COMPACT_ATOMS: atom_id res chain seq x y z
N MET A 1 36.03 -17.47 62.16
CA MET A 1 35.90 -18.57 61.19
C MET A 1 35.08 -18.09 60.01
N SER A 2 35.52 -18.47 58.82
CA SER A 2 35.35 -17.77 57.55
C SER A 2 33.94 -17.68 56.98
N ARG A 3 33.71 -16.55 56.29
CA ARG A 3 32.65 -16.33 55.29
C ARG A 3 32.97 -17.12 54.01
N GLN A 4 31.97 -17.79 53.44
CA GLN A 4 31.84 -18.15 52.02
C GLN A 4 30.33 -18.06 51.73
N SER A 5 29.74 -16.96 51.24
CA SER A 5 29.91 -16.29 49.93
C SER A 5 30.00 -17.28 48.77
N ILE A 6 28.86 -17.88 48.42
CA ILE A 6 28.62 -18.50 47.12
C ILE A 6 28.31 -17.35 46.16
N TYR A 7 29.36 -16.69 45.68
CA TYR A 7 29.31 -15.88 44.46
C TYR A 7 29.95 -16.72 43.37
N GLU A 8 29.14 -17.48 42.63
CA GLU A 8 29.55 -17.90 41.29
C GLU A 8 29.53 -16.65 40.40
N PRO A 9 30.64 -16.28 39.75
CA PRO A 9 30.61 -15.24 38.74
C PRO A 9 29.72 -15.75 37.60
N ARG A 10 28.66 -15.00 37.28
CA ARG A 10 27.90 -15.18 36.04
C ARG A 10 28.88 -14.99 34.87
N GLN A 11 29.50 -16.09 34.44
CA GLN A 11 30.12 -16.16 33.13
C GLN A 11 29.02 -15.86 32.11
N SER A 12 29.16 -14.70 31.49
CA SER A 12 28.35 -14.22 30.38
C SER A 12 28.26 -15.33 29.34
N ARG A 13 27.06 -15.90 29.19
CA ARG A 13 26.70 -16.64 27.98
C ARG A 13 26.94 -15.68 26.81
N ALA A 14 28.07 -15.85 26.12
CA ALA A 14 28.36 -15.13 24.90
C ALA A 14 27.30 -15.54 23.86
N ARG A 15 26.24 -14.72 23.75
CA ARG A 15 25.44 -14.71 22.53
C ARG A 15 26.44 -14.35 21.42
N LYS A 16 26.67 -15.26 20.48
CA LYS A 16 27.48 -14.97 19.31
C LYS A 16 26.77 -13.84 18.57
N ASP A 17 27.38 -12.67 18.54
CA ASP A 17 26.86 -11.54 17.77
C ASP A 17 26.79 -11.94 16.29
N LEU A 18 25.82 -11.37 15.56
CA LEU A 18 25.59 -11.64 14.13
C LEU A 18 26.65 -11.00 13.22
N PHE A 19 27.52 -10.17 13.79
CA PHE A 19 28.53 -9.35 13.11
C PHE A 19 29.93 -9.63 13.68
N PRO A 20 30.99 -9.47 12.88
CA PRO A 20 32.37 -9.60 13.36
C PRO A 20 32.71 -8.46 14.33
N LEU A 21 33.46 -8.78 15.40
CA LEU A 21 34.07 -7.77 16.25
C LEU A 21 35.32 -7.23 15.55
N LEU A 22 35.33 -5.94 15.28
CA LEU A 22 36.42 -5.28 14.56
C LEU A 22 37.49 -4.77 15.53
N ASP A 23 38.72 -4.67 15.04
CA ASP A 23 39.83 -4.09 15.80
C ASP A 23 39.69 -2.57 15.91
N VAL A 24 40.31 -1.98 16.95
CA VAL A 24 40.20 -0.55 17.25
C VAL A 24 40.62 0.32 16.06
N ASN A 25 41.69 -0.07 15.37
CA ASN A 25 42.22 0.67 14.22
C ASN A 25 41.28 0.58 13.01
N GLU A 26 40.64 -0.58 12.80
CA GLU A 26 39.65 -0.76 11.74
C GLU A 26 38.38 0.07 12.03
N ILE A 27 37.94 0.10 13.29
CA ILE A 27 36.82 0.95 13.73
C ILE A 27 37.15 2.43 13.51
N TYR A 28 38.37 2.84 13.86
CA TYR A 28 38.84 4.21 13.69
C TYR A 28 38.85 4.64 12.22
N CYS A 29 39.46 3.84 11.33
CA CYS A 29 39.49 4.14 9.89
C CYS A 29 38.09 4.25 9.30
N CYS A 30 37.22 3.26 9.54
CA CYS A 30 35.87 3.27 8.97
C CYS A 30 35.01 4.45 9.46
N LEU A 31 35.17 4.88 10.71
CA LEU A 31 34.41 6.02 11.23
C LEU A 31 34.93 7.36 10.68
N ILE A 32 36.22 7.50 10.44
CA ILE A 32 36.78 8.68 9.75
C ILE A 32 36.29 8.75 8.31
N ASP A 33 36.28 7.62 7.59
CA ASP A 33 35.77 7.54 6.22
C ASP A 33 34.29 7.95 6.14
N CYS A 34 33.53 7.70 7.20
CA CYS A 34 32.14 8.13 7.35
C CYS A 34 31.98 9.60 7.80
N GLY A 35 33.07 10.35 7.97
CA GLY A 35 33.06 11.76 8.34
C GLY A 35 32.95 12.06 9.83
N PHE A 36 33.22 11.09 10.72
CA PHE A 36 33.21 11.31 12.17
C PHE A 36 34.59 11.74 12.68
N GLU A 37 34.65 12.83 13.45
CA GLU A 37 35.86 13.27 14.15
C GLU A 37 36.10 12.44 15.42
N ILE A 38 36.94 11.40 15.32
CA ILE A 38 37.20 10.45 16.43
C ILE A 38 38.71 10.22 16.57
N THR A 39 39.18 9.90 17.78
CA THR A 39 40.55 9.42 18.05
C THR A 39 40.56 8.00 18.62
N GLU A 40 41.62 7.23 18.38
CA GLU A 40 41.76 5.84 18.88
C GLU A 40 41.67 5.74 20.41
N GLU A 41 42.14 6.77 21.12
CA GLU A 41 42.08 6.85 22.59
C GLU A 41 40.63 6.94 23.10
N LEU A 42 39.77 7.68 22.40
CA LEU A 42 38.36 7.85 22.75
C LEU A 42 37.54 6.57 22.48
N ILE A 43 38.00 5.68 21.60
CA ILE A 43 37.38 4.37 21.37
C ILE A 43 37.73 3.40 22.50
N ASN A 44 38.97 3.44 22.99
CA ASN A 44 39.42 2.59 24.10
C ASN A 44 38.90 3.06 25.47
N LYS A 45 38.81 4.38 25.68
CA LYS A 45 38.28 5.01 26.90
C LYS A 45 37.20 6.03 26.54
N PRO A 46 35.97 5.55 26.25
CA PRO A 46 34.89 6.44 25.85
C PRO A 46 34.49 7.39 26.97
N ASN A 47 34.28 8.67 26.63
CA ASN A 47 33.67 9.66 27.51
C ASN A 47 32.15 9.72 27.28
N LYS A 48 31.36 9.97 28.33
CA LYS A 48 29.90 10.11 28.27
C LYS A 48 29.45 11.12 27.21
N ASP A 49 30.04 12.31 27.22
CA ASP A 49 29.62 13.39 26.32
C ASP A 49 29.94 13.05 24.86
N PHE A 50 31.11 12.43 24.64
CA PHE A 50 31.53 11.93 23.33
C PHE A 50 30.56 10.85 22.80
N VAL A 51 30.24 9.85 23.62
CA VAL A 51 29.32 8.76 23.22
C VAL A 51 27.91 9.29 22.95
N CYS A 52 27.41 10.22 23.76
CA CYS A 52 26.10 10.81 23.54
C CYS A 52 26.04 11.62 22.24
N ASN A 53 27.06 12.44 21.96
CA ASN A 53 27.13 13.21 20.73
C ASN A 53 27.29 12.31 19.50
N LEU A 54 28.14 11.27 19.60
CA LEU A 54 28.30 10.32 18.50
C LEU A 54 26.99 9.59 18.20
N TYR A 55 26.27 9.15 19.23
CA TYR A 55 24.97 8.49 19.05
C TYR A 55 23.90 9.43 18.49
N GLU A 56 23.89 10.70 18.88
CA GLU A 56 23.04 11.70 18.23
C GLU A 56 23.37 11.86 16.75
N ASN A 57 24.66 11.94 16.39
CA ASN A 57 25.08 12.06 15.01
C ASN A 57 24.73 10.80 14.19
N LEU A 58 24.89 9.60 14.78
CA LEU A 58 24.45 8.36 14.15
C LEU A 58 22.94 8.35 13.91
N ILE A 59 22.14 8.78 14.89
CA ILE A 59 20.69 8.87 14.73
C ILE A 59 20.31 9.89 13.65
N ASP A 60 21.00 11.01 13.56
CA ASP A 60 20.74 12.04 12.55
C ASP A 60 20.98 11.47 11.14
N ILE A 61 22.19 10.96 10.91
CA ILE A 61 22.60 10.46 9.60
C ILE A 61 21.79 9.23 9.17
N TYR A 62 21.52 8.29 10.08
CA TYR A 62 20.95 6.99 9.71
C TYR A 62 19.45 6.85 9.97
N MET A 63 18.86 7.66 10.84
CA MET A 63 17.40 7.66 11.08
C MET A 63 16.70 8.94 10.58
N GLY A 64 17.45 9.94 10.11
CA GLY A 64 16.89 11.21 9.64
C GLY A 64 16.24 12.04 10.76
N ILE A 65 16.70 11.87 12.01
CA ILE A 65 16.20 12.64 13.16
C ILE A 65 17.24 13.71 13.50
N PRO A 66 16.97 15.00 13.21
CA PRO A 66 17.98 16.04 13.29
C PRO A 66 18.56 16.16 14.70
N GLN A 67 19.87 16.45 14.76
CA GLN A 67 20.58 16.70 16.01
C GLN A 67 19.86 17.80 16.83
N GLY A 68 19.75 17.58 18.14
CA GLY A 68 19.05 18.50 19.04
C GLY A 68 17.54 18.28 19.15
N ARG A 69 16.88 17.53 18.25
CA ARG A 69 15.44 17.22 18.39
C ARG A 69 15.12 16.34 19.60
N ILE A 70 16.05 15.43 19.95
CA ILE A 70 15.96 14.63 21.18
C ILE A 70 16.08 15.53 22.41
N ARG A 71 16.99 16.52 22.36
CA ARG A 71 17.20 17.50 23.42
C ARG A 71 16.00 18.42 23.58
N GLU A 72 15.39 18.87 22.48
CA GLU A 72 14.17 19.68 22.47
C GLU A 72 13.00 18.92 23.08
N LYS A 73 12.74 17.68 22.63
CA LYS A 73 11.71 16.84 23.24
C LYS A 73 11.94 16.58 24.71
N ALA A 74 13.18 16.34 25.13
CA ALA A 74 13.50 16.20 26.54
C ALA A 74 13.18 17.48 27.34
N ARG A 75 13.36 18.68 26.75
CA ARG A 75 12.96 19.95 27.36
C ARG A 75 11.44 20.05 27.46
N GLU A 76 10.73 19.77 26.36
CA GLU A 76 9.27 19.75 26.35
C GLU A 76 8.70 18.79 27.40
N PHE A 77 9.26 17.59 27.53
CA PHE A 77 8.82 16.62 28.55
C PHE A 77 9.17 17.06 29.98
N SER A 78 10.31 17.73 30.19
CA SER A 78 10.65 18.29 31.51
C SER A 78 9.78 19.49 31.92
N GLN A 79 9.16 20.17 30.95
CA GLN A 79 8.28 21.32 31.18
C GLN A 79 6.79 20.93 31.29
N ARG A 80 6.45 19.66 31.00
CA ARG A 80 5.08 19.16 31.18
C ARG A 80 4.81 18.92 32.66
N PRO A 81 3.74 19.49 33.25
CA PRO A 81 3.38 19.19 34.62
C PRO A 81 2.99 17.71 34.76
N ASP A 82 3.45 17.09 35.85
CA ASP A 82 3.16 15.70 36.19
C ASP A 82 1.62 15.48 36.28
N PRO A 83 1.04 14.48 35.60
CA PRO A 83 -0.39 14.18 35.70
C PRO A 83 -0.88 13.97 37.14
N SER A 84 0.00 13.53 38.04
CA SER A 84 -0.32 13.38 39.46
C SER A 84 -0.50 14.72 40.18
N MET A 85 0.21 15.78 39.77
CA MET A 85 0.07 17.12 40.36
C MET A 85 -1.24 17.82 39.97
N VAL A 86 -1.75 17.56 38.76
CA VAL A 86 -3.06 18.08 38.32
C VAL A 86 -4.19 17.53 39.20
N GLN A 87 -4.07 16.27 39.63
CA GLN A 87 -5.08 15.60 40.45
C GLN A 87 -5.10 16.10 41.91
N TYR A 88 -3.96 16.51 42.48
CA TYR A 88 -3.90 17.14 43.80
C TYR A 88 -4.44 18.59 43.81
N GLN A 89 -4.32 19.32 42.69
CA GLN A 89 -4.87 20.67 42.52
C GLN A 89 -6.40 20.70 42.47
N GLU A 90 -7.03 19.69 41.85
CA GLU A 90 -8.50 19.57 41.83
C GLU A 90 -9.10 19.26 43.21
N ILE A 91 -8.36 18.58 44.09
CA ILE A 91 -8.87 18.15 45.41
C ILE A 91 -8.70 19.23 46.49
N THR A 92 -7.70 20.10 46.38
CA THR A 92 -7.35 21.04 47.48
C THR A 92 -7.70 22.52 47.22
N GLY A 93 -8.20 22.89 46.04
CA GLY A 93 -8.78 24.23 45.79
C GLY A 93 -7.81 25.41 45.92
N ASN A 94 -6.51 25.17 46.05
CA ASN A 94 -5.50 26.23 46.07
C ASN A 94 -4.92 26.39 44.65
N VAL A 95 -5.39 27.41 43.95
CA VAL A 95 -4.76 27.90 42.71
C VAL A 95 -3.50 28.66 43.09
N VAL A 96 -2.37 27.95 43.23
CA VAL A 96 -1.06 28.59 43.16
C VAL A 96 -0.67 28.59 41.69
N LEU A 97 -0.98 29.69 41.01
CA LEU A 97 -0.36 30.03 39.74
C LEU A 97 1.15 30.18 40.00
N PRO A 98 2.04 29.55 39.22
CA PRO A 98 3.47 29.79 39.35
C PRO A 98 3.75 31.27 39.08
N SER A 99 4.44 31.92 40.01
CA SER A 99 4.91 33.30 39.88
C SER A 99 5.71 33.47 38.59
N GLU A 100 5.61 34.63 37.94
CA GLU A 100 6.31 34.91 36.67
C GLU A 100 7.85 34.80 36.77
N GLU A 101 8.40 34.73 37.99
CA GLU A 101 9.83 34.55 38.25
C GLU A 101 10.33 33.12 37.95
N GLU A 102 9.48 32.09 37.98
CA GLU A 102 9.88 30.71 37.63
C GLU A 102 9.90 30.45 36.10
N ARG A 103 9.33 31.34 35.29
CA ARG A 103 9.36 31.22 33.82
C ARG A 103 10.70 31.58 33.19
N ASN A 104 11.64 32.16 33.96
CA ASN A 104 12.95 32.58 33.50
C ASN A 104 14.11 31.66 33.95
N ALA A 105 13.83 30.44 34.41
CA ALA A 105 14.88 29.45 34.63
C ALA A 105 15.26 28.78 33.29
N ASN A 106 16.17 29.40 32.56
CA ASN A 106 16.94 28.77 31.48
C ASN A 106 17.90 27.66 31.98
N GLU A 107 17.80 27.24 33.24
CA GLU A 107 18.54 26.12 33.78
C GLU A 107 17.74 24.82 33.63
N PRO A 108 18.20 23.87 32.80
CA PRO A 108 17.55 22.57 32.70
C PRO A 108 17.66 21.83 34.05
N GLY A 109 16.51 21.58 34.70
CA GLY A 109 16.45 20.86 35.97
C GLY A 109 17.04 19.45 35.92
N VAL A 110 17.27 18.84 37.09
CA VAL A 110 17.85 17.49 37.24
C VAL A 110 17.12 16.43 36.40
N ASP A 111 15.81 16.61 36.21
CA ASP A 111 14.98 15.72 35.40
C ASP A 111 15.30 15.79 33.91
N TYR A 112 15.71 16.95 33.37
CA TYR A 112 16.07 17.10 31.96
C TYR A 112 17.21 16.18 31.53
N SER A 113 18.28 16.13 32.33
CA SER A 113 19.48 15.34 32.04
C SER A 113 19.16 13.83 32.03
N SER A 114 18.31 13.37 32.94
CA SER A 114 17.88 11.98 33.00
C SER A 114 16.92 11.62 31.86
N LEU A 115 15.95 12.49 31.55
CA LEU A 115 15.00 12.32 30.44
C LEU A 115 15.71 12.30 29.10
N TYR A 116 16.69 13.18 28.91
CA TYR A 116 17.54 13.22 27.74
C TYR A 116 18.24 11.87 27.50
N LEU A 117 18.89 11.31 28.53
CA LEU A 117 19.58 10.01 28.42
C LEU A 117 18.60 8.85 28.18
N ILE A 118 17.42 8.86 28.80
CA ILE A 118 16.38 7.83 28.58
C ILE A 118 15.86 7.89 27.14
N LEU A 119 15.63 9.11 26.63
CA LEU A 119 15.10 9.31 25.29
C LEU A 119 16.16 8.95 24.23
N LEU A 120 17.41 9.37 24.43
CA LEU A 120 18.53 8.98 23.56
C LEU A 120 18.70 7.46 23.54
N ARG A 121 18.67 6.80 24.71
CA ARG A 121 18.67 5.33 24.80
C ARG A 121 17.52 4.74 24.01
N LYS A 122 16.31 5.29 24.10
CA LYS A 122 15.14 4.75 23.39
C LYS A 122 15.33 4.81 21.87
N TYR A 123 15.82 5.91 21.33
CA TYR A 123 16.10 6.05 19.90
C TYR A 123 17.23 5.12 19.46
N MET A 124 18.36 5.12 20.19
CA MET A 124 19.49 4.23 19.90
C MET A 124 19.13 2.75 20.03
N ALA A 125 18.32 2.36 21.01
CA ALA A 125 17.91 0.96 21.17
C ALA A 125 17.08 0.50 19.96
N ARG A 126 16.19 1.34 19.43
CA ARG A 126 15.43 0.99 18.21
C ARG A 126 16.35 0.81 17.02
N PHE A 127 17.36 1.66 16.87
CA PHE A 127 18.37 1.52 15.84
C PHE A 127 19.20 0.24 16.03
N LEU A 128 19.79 0.03 17.20
CA LEU A 128 20.68 -1.10 17.48
C LEU A 128 19.98 -2.47 17.44
N ILE A 129 18.70 -2.55 17.81
CA ILE A 129 17.90 -3.78 17.63
C ILE A 129 17.87 -4.19 16.16
N THR A 130 17.74 -3.23 15.23
CA THR A 130 17.77 -3.54 13.78
C THR A 130 19.15 -4.02 13.31
N LEU A 131 20.22 -3.68 14.05
CA LEU A 131 21.58 -4.14 13.79
C LEU A 131 21.93 -5.46 14.50
N GLY A 132 21.01 -6.04 15.27
CA GLY A 132 21.21 -7.30 16.01
C GLY A 132 21.77 -7.14 17.42
N ILE A 133 21.77 -5.93 18.00
CA ILE A 133 22.11 -5.68 19.41
C ILE A 133 20.83 -5.34 20.19
N ASP A 134 20.34 -6.30 20.98
CA ASP A 134 19.12 -6.12 21.79
C ASP A 134 19.38 -5.53 23.18
N ASP A 135 20.64 -5.50 23.62
CA ASP A 135 20.98 -5.37 25.04
C ASP A 135 21.42 -3.96 25.49
N LEU A 136 21.08 -2.88 24.78
CA LEU A 136 21.49 -1.50 25.14
C LEU A 136 20.93 -1.05 26.52
N CYS A 137 21.85 -0.71 27.43
CA CYS A 137 21.55 -0.26 28.78
C CYS A 137 21.81 1.24 28.94
N LEU A 138 21.13 1.88 29.90
CA LEU A 138 21.41 3.27 30.26
C LEU A 138 22.86 3.46 30.77
N GLY A 139 23.44 2.39 31.34
CA GLY A 139 24.86 2.35 31.72
C GLY A 139 25.81 2.60 30.55
N ASP A 140 25.44 2.19 29.33
CA ASP A 140 26.29 2.35 28.13
C ASP A 140 26.36 3.81 27.66
N LEU A 141 25.40 4.63 28.07
CA LEU A 141 25.39 6.06 27.79
C LEU A 141 25.97 6.84 28.97
N ALA A 142 25.62 6.46 30.21
CA ALA A 142 26.04 7.19 31.40
C ALA A 142 27.49 6.91 31.82
N LYS A 143 27.98 5.69 31.61
CA LYS A 143 29.34 5.21 31.90
C LYS A 143 29.77 4.18 30.86
N PRO A 144 30.14 4.63 29.65
CA PRO A 144 30.44 3.71 28.55
C PRO A 144 31.66 2.84 28.88
N ASP A 145 31.55 1.54 28.61
CA ASP A 145 32.65 0.57 28.72
C ASP A 145 33.32 0.39 27.34
N GLY A 146 34.65 0.41 27.30
CA GLY A 146 35.41 0.35 26.05
C GLY A 146 35.20 -0.95 25.27
N TYR A 147 35.05 -2.09 25.95
CA TYR A 147 34.77 -3.35 25.28
C TYR A 147 33.37 -3.34 24.64
N ARG A 148 32.36 -2.92 25.41
CA ARG A 148 30.98 -2.85 24.95
C ARG A 148 30.75 -1.79 23.87
N PHE A 149 31.43 -0.66 23.96
CA PHE A 149 31.37 0.40 22.96
C PHE A 149 31.94 -0.06 21.61
N ARG A 150 33.08 -0.78 21.61
CA ARG A 150 33.63 -1.38 20.38
C ARG A 150 32.70 -2.41 19.74
N ARG A 151 32.02 -3.23 20.55
CA ARG A 151 30.99 -4.16 20.07
C ARG A 151 29.85 -3.41 19.37
N ILE A 152 29.36 -2.32 19.96
CA ILE A 152 28.31 -1.49 19.35
C ILE A 152 28.80 -0.86 18.04
N LEU A 153 30.00 -0.27 18.01
CA LEU A 153 30.57 0.33 16.81
C LEU A 153 30.83 -0.71 15.71
N SER A 154 31.23 -1.93 16.06
CA SER A 154 31.41 -3.02 15.09
C SER A 154 30.10 -3.38 14.39
N ALA A 155 28.97 -3.40 15.13
CA ALA A 155 27.65 -3.61 14.54
C ALA A 155 27.25 -2.46 13.61
N VAL A 156 27.51 -1.22 14.04
CA VAL A 156 27.25 -0.03 13.23
C VAL A 156 28.05 -0.09 11.93
N ILE A 157 29.36 -0.32 11.98
CA ILE A 157 30.21 -0.40 10.79
C ILE A 157 29.79 -1.53 9.86
N ASN A 158 29.42 -2.69 10.40
CA ASN A 158 28.89 -3.79 9.58
C ASN A 158 27.62 -3.37 8.82
N PHE A 159 26.75 -2.60 9.47
CA PHE A 159 25.60 -1.98 8.80
C PHE A 159 26.02 -0.93 7.77
N LEU A 160 27.06 -0.14 8.01
CA LEU A 160 27.55 0.85 7.03
C LEU A 160 28.07 0.18 5.77
N ARG A 161 28.85 -0.89 5.91
CA ARG A 161 29.32 -1.71 4.78
C ARG A 161 28.14 -2.29 4.01
N PHE A 162 27.17 -2.87 4.70
CA PHE A 162 25.95 -3.38 4.06
C PHE A 162 25.16 -2.29 3.34
N ARG A 163 25.04 -1.10 3.94
CA ARG A 163 24.36 0.05 3.32
C ARG A 163 25.09 0.47 2.05
N GLU A 164 26.42 0.57 2.07
CA GLU A 164 27.23 0.94 0.90
C GLU A 164 27.08 -0.07 -0.25
N GLU A 165 27.10 -1.37 0.05
CA GLU A 165 26.84 -2.41 -0.94
C GLU A 165 25.44 -2.28 -1.58
N LYS A 166 24.43 -1.86 -0.79
CA LYS A 166 23.06 -1.65 -1.28
C LYS A 166 22.83 -0.27 -1.88
N ASN A 167 23.69 0.70 -1.59
CA ASN A 167 23.58 2.06 -2.09
C ASN A 167 23.72 2.11 -3.61
N ILE A 168 24.55 1.24 -4.20
CA ILE A 168 24.71 1.11 -5.65
C ILE A 168 23.36 0.80 -6.34
N ALA A 169 22.52 -0.04 -5.71
CA ALA A 169 21.19 -0.35 -6.25
C ALA A 169 20.16 0.77 -6.01
N LEU A 170 20.41 1.64 -5.02
CA LEU A 170 19.58 2.81 -4.73
C LEU A 170 20.00 4.04 -5.53
N GLU A 171 21.22 4.07 -6.04
CA GLU A 171 21.76 5.16 -6.86
C GLU A 171 20.92 5.37 -8.13
N GLU A 172 20.50 4.29 -8.81
CA GLU A 172 19.58 4.39 -9.96
C GLU A 172 18.22 5.02 -9.58
N LEU A 173 17.73 4.75 -8.37
CA LEU A 173 16.49 5.38 -7.88
C LEU A 173 16.73 6.84 -7.49
N ALA A 174 17.88 7.17 -6.92
CA ALA A 174 18.27 8.55 -6.60
C ALA A 174 18.38 9.39 -7.88
N GLU A 175 19.07 8.89 -8.92
CA GLU A 175 19.15 9.55 -10.23
C GLU A 175 17.76 9.79 -10.84
N LYS A 176 16.84 8.83 -10.73
CA LYS A 176 15.45 9.00 -11.19
C LYS A 176 14.71 10.07 -10.40
N CYS A 177 14.92 10.14 -9.08
CA CYS A 177 14.34 11.19 -8.24
C CYS A 177 14.89 12.57 -8.63
N GLU A 178 16.20 12.73 -8.75
CA GLU A 178 16.85 13.98 -9.16
C GLU A 178 16.40 14.43 -10.55
N ALA A 179 16.30 13.51 -11.51
CA ALA A 179 15.79 13.82 -12.84
C ALA A 179 14.33 14.32 -12.81
N LYS A 180 13.50 13.74 -11.94
CA LYS A 180 12.11 14.17 -11.76
C LYS A 180 12.01 15.51 -11.03
N GLU A 181 12.88 15.77 -10.05
CA GLU A 181 12.97 17.07 -9.40
C GLU A 181 13.35 18.17 -10.41
N ALA A 182 14.33 17.92 -11.27
CA ALA A 182 14.69 18.84 -12.36
C ALA A 182 13.52 19.11 -13.32
N GLU A 183 12.75 18.08 -13.70
CA GLU A 183 11.55 18.23 -14.55
C GLU A 183 10.46 19.09 -13.87
N ILE A 184 10.28 18.91 -12.56
CA ILE A 184 9.34 19.71 -11.75
C ILE A 184 9.81 21.17 -11.70
N GLU A 185 11.10 21.42 -11.47
CA GLU A 185 11.67 22.77 -11.46
C GLU A 185 11.49 23.46 -12.80
N GLU A 186 11.85 22.80 -13.92
CA GLU A 186 11.68 23.35 -15.27
C GLU A 186 10.20 23.68 -15.56
N THR A 187 9.28 22.79 -15.18
CA THR A 187 7.84 23.00 -15.34
C THR A 187 7.34 24.17 -14.49
N ASN A 188 7.84 24.30 -13.26
CA ASN A 188 7.51 25.42 -12.38
C ASN A 188 8.03 26.76 -12.93
N GLU A 189 9.23 26.78 -13.50
CA GLU A 189 9.78 27.96 -14.18
C GLU A 189 8.95 28.35 -15.39
N LYS A 190 8.57 27.38 -16.24
CA LYS A 190 7.65 27.61 -17.37
C LYS A 190 6.31 28.17 -16.91
N ASN A 191 5.72 27.61 -15.85
CA ASN A 191 4.47 28.09 -15.27
C ASN A 191 4.60 29.52 -14.72
N ARG A 192 5.69 29.84 -14.01
CA ARG A 192 5.98 31.20 -13.55
C ARG A 192 6.13 32.17 -14.72
N ALA A 193 6.84 31.78 -15.78
CA ALA A 193 7.00 32.59 -16.98
C ALA A 193 5.67 32.84 -17.71
N LEU A 194 4.81 31.83 -17.81
CA LEU A 194 3.47 31.96 -18.38
C LEU A 194 2.57 32.86 -17.53
N LEU A 195 2.58 32.72 -16.20
CA LEU A 195 1.85 33.60 -15.30
C LEU A 195 2.31 35.05 -15.45
N ASN A 196 3.61 35.29 -15.57
CA ASN A 196 4.15 36.62 -15.83
C ASN A 196 3.68 37.17 -17.17
N LYS A 197 3.69 36.36 -18.24
CA LYS A 197 3.13 36.75 -19.55
C LYS A 197 1.64 37.09 -19.44
N ILE A 198 0.84 36.26 -18.79
CA ILE A 198 -0.59 36.52 -18.56
C ILE A 198 -0.78 37.84 -17.82
N ASN A 199 -0.02 38.08 -16.75
CA ASN A 199 -0.10 39.32 -15.98
C ASN A 199 0.32 40.54 -16.81
N THR A 200 1.35 40.44 -17.65
CA THR A 200 1.72 41.54 -18.57
C THR A 200 0.64 41.80 -19.61
N LEU A 201 0.00 40.76 -20.16
CA LEU A 201 -1.10 40.90 -21.12
C LEU A 201 -2.34 41.49 -20.46
N LYS A 202 -2.67 41.07 -19.23
CA LYS A 202 -3.75 41.65 -18.44
C LYS A 202 -3.50 43.12 -18.16
N ARG A 203 -2.29 43.50 -17.72
CA ARG A 203 -1.93 44.91 -17.53
C ARG A 203 -1.99 45.72 -18.81
N LYS A 204 -1.57 45.16 -19.96
CA LYS A 204 -1.72 45.80 -21.27
C LYS A 204 -3.18 46.00 -21.64
N LEU A 205 -4.04 44.98 -21.43
CA LEU A 205 -5.48 45.07 -21.64
C LEU A 205 -6.14 46.10 -20.71
N GLU A 206 -5.78 46.14 -19.44
CA GLU A 206 -6.27 47.10 -18.46
C GLU A 206 -5.84 48.53 -18.84
N PHE A 207 -4.57 48.73 -19.21
CA PHE A 207 -4.03 50.00 -19.68
C PHE A 207 -4.69 50.47 -20.99
N ASP A 208 -4.86 49.57 -21.97
CA ASP A 208 -5.58 49.85 -23.21
C ASP A 208 -7.08 50.14 -22.96
N SER A 209 -7.67 49.60 -21.91
CA SER A 209 -9.06 49.87 -21.51
C SER A 209 -9.25 51.20 -20.76
N ALA A 210 -8.18 51.72 -20.14
CA ALA A 210 -8.15 52.99 -19.43
C ALA A 210 -7.88 54.19 -20.36
N THR A 211 -7.50 53.96 -21.62
CA THR A 211 -7.40 55.02 -22.63
C THR A 211 -8.81 55.33 -23.17
N GLU A 212 -9.53 56.27 -22.53
CA GLU A 212 -10.92 56.65 -22.84
C GLU A 212 -11.19 56.88 -24.35
N GLU A 213 -10.20 57.39 -25.07
CA GLU A 213 -10.27 57.65 -26.52
C GLU A 213 -10.55 56.38 -27.34
N LYS A 214 -9.99 55.23 -26.94
CA LYS A 214 -10.21 53.97 -27.68
C LYS A 214 -11.56 53.34 -27.35
N ARG A 215 -12.12 53.49 -26.14
CA ARG A 215 -13.50 53.03 -25.83
C ARG A 215 -14.56 53.82 -26.59
N SER A 216 -14.40 55.14 -26.67
CA SER A 216 -15.27 56.00 -27.50
C SER A 216 -15.15 55.62 -28.98
N ASN A 217 -13.93 55.44 -29.49
CA ASN A 217 -13.72 54.98 -30.87
C ASN A 217 -14.27 53.57 -31.11
N LEU A 218 -14.11 52.61 -30.20
CA LEU A 218 -14.65 51.25 -30.35
C LEU A 218 -16.18 51.24 -30.30
N GLN A 219 -16.80 52.07 -29.46
CA GLN A 219 -18.25 52.24 -29.46
C GLN A 219 -18.74 52.91 -30.74
N GLN A 220 -18.04 53.94 -31.23
CA GLN A 220 -18.38 54.62 -32.49
C GLN A 220 -18.20 53.69 -33.70
N ILE A 221 -17.12 52.91 -33.74
CA ILE A 221 -16.85 51.90 -34.78
C ILE A 221 -17.90 50.79 -34.73
N ASN A 222 -18.26 50.29 -33.54
CA ASN A 222 -19.33 49.28 -33.42
C ASN A 222 -20.71 49.84 -33.82
N ALA A 223 -21.01 51.09 -33.46
CA ALA A 223 -22.24 51.75 -33.91
C ALA A 223 -22.26 51.95 -35.43
N TYR A 224 -21.11 52.29 -36.02
CA TYR A 224 -20.93 52.43 -37.47
C TYR A 224 -21.05 51.08 -38.19
N ASN A 225 -20.45 50.01 -37.65
CA ASN A 225 -20.56 48.65 -38.17
C ASN A 225 -22.01 48.15 -38.12
N ARG A 226 -22.75 48.41 -37.03
CA ARG A 226 -24.19 48.08 -36.96
C ARG A 226 -25.01 48.83 -38.01
N LYS A 227 -24.68 50.11 -38.28
CA LYS A 227 -25.32 50.87 -39.36
C LYS A 227 -24.98 50.29 -40.74
N LEU A 228 -23.72 49.90 -40.96
CA LEU A 228 -23.26 49.24 -42.18
C LEU A 228 -23.97 47.89 -42.39
N GLU A 229 -24.06 47.05 -41.35
CA GLU A 229 -24.77 45.77 -41.41
C GLU A 229 -26.25 45.93 -41.76
N LYS A 230 -26.90 46.96 -41.20
CA LYS A 230 -28.28 47.28 -41.56
C LYS A 230 -28.39 47.69 -43.02
N LYS A 231 -27.49 48.56 -43.49
CA LYS A 231 -27.44 49.02 -44.88
C LYS A 231 -27.11 47.89 -45.86
N LEU A 232 -26.27 46.94 -45.45
CA LEU A 232 -25.89 45.76 -46.22
C LEU A 232 -27.07 44.77 -46.32
N ARG A 233 -27.83 44.57 -45.24
CA ARG A 233 -29.09 43.81 -45.28
C ARG A 233 -30.12 44.44 -46.21
N GLU A 234 -30.30 45.76 -46.14
CA GLU A 234 -31.20 46.50 -47.03
C GLU A 234 -30.75 46.40 -48.50
N LEU A 235 -29.45 46.55 -48.77
CA LEU A 235 -28.88 46.40 -50.12
C LEU A 235 -29.03 44.97 -50.63
N LYS A 236 -28.81 43.95 -49.81
CA LYS A 236 -28.98 42.54 -50.18
C LYS A 236 -30.44 42.23 -50.54
N SER A 237 -31.39 42.76 -49.77
CA SER A 237 -32.82 42.63 -50.09
C SER A 237 -33.17 43.34 -51.41
N LYS A 238 -32.67 44.56 -51.63
CA LYS A 238 -32.83 45.27 -52.91
C LYS A 238 -32.18 44.52 -54.07
N GLN A 239 -31.00 43.95 -53.87
CA GLN A 239 -30.29 43.15 -54.85
C GLN A 239 -31.10 41.90 -55.20
N GLU A 240 -31.66 41.18 -54.23
CA GLU A 240 -32.48 40.00 -54.49
C GLU A 240 -33.72 40.34 -55.34
N VAL A 241 -34.39 41.45 -55.03
CA VAL A 241 -35.53 41.97 -55.82
C VAL A 241 -35.08 42.35 -57.23
N LEU A 242 -33.93 43.03 -57.36
CA LEU A 242 -33.42 43.46 -58.66
C LEU A 242 -32.95 42.29 -59.51
N THR A 243 -32.32 41.27 -58.93
CA THR A 243 -31.92 40.03 -59.60
C THR A 243 -33.15 39.30 -60.12
N LYS A 244 -34.22 39.16 -59.30
CA LYS A 244 -35.50 38.59 -59.76
C LYS A 244 -36.09 39.36 -60.93
N LYS A 245 -36.10 40.70 -60.86
CA LYS A 245 -36.55 41.54 -61.99
C LYS A 245 -35.67 41.37 -63.23
N HIS A 246 -34.36 41.30 -63.06
CA HIS A 246 -33.41 41.10 -64.15
C HIS A 246 -33.56 39.73 -64.81
N GLU A 247 -33.85 38.67 -64.05
CA GLU A 247 -34.18 37.34 -64.60
C GLU A 247 -35.45 37.38 -65.43
N VAL A 248 -36.51 38.03 -64.95
CA VAL A 248 -37.75 38.23 -65.72
C VAL A 248 -37.46 39.02 -67.00
N TYR A 249 -36.77 40.15 -66.91
CA TYR A 249 -36.36 40.94 -68.08
C TYR A 249 -35.48 40.14 -69.05
N LYS A 250 -34.59 39.27 -68.57
CA LYS A 250 -33.75 38.41 -69.40
C LYS A 250 -34.59 37.37 -70.13
N GLN A 251 -35.60 36.79 -69.47
CA GLN A 251 -36.56 35.87 -70.11
C GLN A 251 -37.39 36.58 -71.18
N GLU A 252 -37.92 37.77 -70.88
CA GLU A 252 -38.65 38.59 -71.85
C GLU A 252 -37.78 39.00 -73.04
N LYS A 253 -36.54 39.45 -72.79
CA LYS A 253 -35.57 39.76 -73.83
C LYS A 253 -35.26 38.54 -74.68
N LYS A 254 -35.08 37.36 -74.07
CA LYS A 254 -34.84 36.12 -74.81
C LYS A 254 -36.03 35.78 -75.72
N SER A 255 -37.26 35.88 -75.21
CA SER A 255 -38.46 35.66 -76.02
C SER A 255 -38.62 36.68 -77.14
N ALA A 256 -38.26 37.95 -76.89
CA ALA A 256 -38.26 38.99 -77.91
C ALA A 256 -37.18 38.77 -78.98
N ILE A 257 -35.99 38.29 -78.60
CA ILE A 257 -34.92 37.91 -79.53
C ILE A 257 -35.33 36.69 -80.35
N GLU A 258 -35.95 35.68 -79.74
CA GLU A 258 -36.48 34.52 -80.47
C GLU A 258 -37.49 34.96 -81.54
N LYS A 259 -38.46 35.81 -81.17
CA LYS A 259 -39.40 36.41 -82.14
C LYS A 259 -38.71 37.27 -83.20
N LEU A 260 -37.67 38.01 -82.83
CA LEU A 260 -36.92 38.83 -83.77
C LEU A 260 -36.13 37.96 -84.74
N ASN A 261 -35.47 36.89 -84.28
CA ASN A 261 -34.78 35.93 -85.12
C ASN A 261 -35.74 35.20 -86.06
N ASP A 262 -36.95 34.85 -85.59
CA ASP A 262 -37.99 34.28 -86.45
C ASP A 262 -38.40 35.25 -87.56
N LEU A 263 -38.57 36.54 -87.22
CA LEU A 263 -38.86 37.59 -88.20
C LEU A 263 -37.68 37.87 -89.12
N ASP A 264 -36.45 37.84 -88.61
CA ASP A 264 -35.22 38.08 -89.36
C ASP A 264 -34.94 36.92 -90.31
N TYR A 265 -35.27 35.68 -89.92
CA TYR A 265 -35.29 34.51 -90.79
C TYR A 265 -36.28 34.69 -91.94
N ILE A 266 -37.50 35.17 -91.65
CA ILE A 266 -38.49 35.47 -92.70
C ILE A 266 -38.02 36.61 -93.61
N ILE A 267 -37.42 37.67 -93.04
CA ILE A 267 -36.92 38.81 -93.80
C ILE A 267 -35.73 38.39 -94.66
N THR A 268 -34.79 37.60 -94.15
CA THR A 268 -33.65 37.08 -94.92
C THR A 268 -34.12 36.12 -96.00
N GLU A 269 -35.09 35.24 -95.74
CA GLU A 269 -35.69 34.39 -96.78
C GLU A 269 -36.36 35.24 -97.90
N LEU A 270 -37.06 36.32 -97.53
CA LEU A 270 -37.66 37.25 -98.49
C LEU A 270 -36.61 38.11 -99.20
N GLN A 271 -35.56 38.53 -98.51
CA GLN A 271 -34.45 39.30 -99.05
C GLN A 271 -33.59 38.44 -99.97
N ASP A 272 -33.39 37.16 -99.69
CA ASP A 272 -32.72 36.21 -100.56
C ASP A 272 -33.53 36.00 -101.83
N LYS A 273 -34.86 35.88 -101.72
CA LYS A 273 -35.75 35.88 -102.90
C LYS A 273 -35.66 37.17 -103.71
N ILE A 274 -35.57 38.34 -103.06
CA ILE A 274 -35.40 39.65 -103.72
C ILE A 274 -33.98 39.83 -104.28
N SER A 275 -32.97 39.29 -103.60
CA SER A 275 -31.54 39.30 -103.92
C SER A 275 -31.28 38.41 -105.12
N ASP A 276 -31.90 37.25 -105.20
CA ASP A 276 -31.85 36.39 -106.38
C ASP A 276 -32.51 37.11 -107.55
N LEU A 277 -33.68 37.73 -107.37
CA LEU A 277 -34.31 38.60 -108.37
C LEU A 277 -33.45 39.81 -108.79
N LYS A 278 -32.61 40.36 -107.90
CA LYS A 278 -31.69 41.48 -108.17
C LYS A 278 -30.35 41.06 -108.77
N LYS A 279 -29.80 39.89 -108.39
CA LYS A 279 -28.61 39.28 -109.00
C LYS A 279 -28.87 38.94 -110.47
N TYR A 280 -30.10 38.59 -110.84
CA TYR A 280 -30.52 38.46 -112.23
C TYR A 280 -30.58 39.81 -112.98
N SER A 281 -30.63 40.96 -112.29
CA SER A 281 -30.74 42.30 -112.86
C SER A 281 -29.41 43.05 -112.95
N GLU A 282 -28.50 42.83 -112.02
CA GLU A 282 -27.25 43.59 -111.91
C GLU A 282 -26.15 42.67 -111.41
N THR A 283 -25.34 42.07 -112.29
CA THR A 283 -23.95 41.78 -111.93
C THR A 283 -23.08 41.65 -113.17
N ASP A 284 -22.15 42.60 -113.26
CA ASP A 284 -20.99 42.56 -114.13
C ASP A 284 -19.94 41.63 -113.51
N ILE A 285 -19.49 40.66 -114.31
CA ILE A 285 -18.76 39.44 -113.88
C ILE A 285 -17.36 39.76 -113.33
N ALA A 286 -16.80 40.93 -113.64
CA ALA A 286 -15.41 41.25 -113.28
C ALA A 286 -15.22 41.77 -111.84
N ASN A 287 -16.21 42.47 -111.26
CA ASN A 287 -16.13 42.99 -109.90
C ASN A 287 -16.51 41.92 -108.86
N THR A 288 -17.41 41.01 -109.21
CA THR A 288 -17.72 39.84 -108.39
C THR A 288 -16.51 38.93 -108.25
N VAL A 289 -15.75 38.67 -109.31
CA VAL A 289 -14.54 37.82 -109.24
C VAL A 289 -13.49 38.37 -108.27
N LYS A 290 -13.22 39.68 -108.27
CA LYS A 290 -12.23 40.29 -107.34
C LYS A 290 -12.69 40.31 -105.89
N ILE A 291 -13.99 40.49 -105.66
CA ILE A 291 -14.58 40.40 -104.32
C ILE A 291 -14.60 38.95 -103.85
N ILE A 292 -14.86 38.00 -104.74
CA ILE A 292 -14.78 36.56 -104.47
C ILE A 292 -13.36 36.15 -104.10
N GLU A 293 -12.32 36.65 -104.80
CA GLU A 293 -10.92 36.36 -104.45
C GLU A 293 -10.54 36.89 -103.06
N LYS A 294 -10.89 38.14 -102.74
CA LYS A 294 -10.62 38.70 -101.41
C LYS A 294 -11.39 37.97 -100.30
N LEU A 295 -12.68 37.74 -100.52
CA LEU A 295 -13.50 36.99 -99.58
C LEU A 295 -13.03 35.54 -99.43
N SER A 296 -12.49 34.92 -100.49
CA SER A 296 -11.93 33.57 -100.40
C SER A 296 -10.65 33.52 -99.58
N SER A 297 -9.78 34.53 -99.69
CA SER A 297 -8.58 34.65 -98.86
C SER A 297 -8.91 34.96 -97.40
N ASP A 298 -9.88 35.84 -97.15
CA ASP A 298 -10.36 36.14 -95.79
C ASP A 298 -11.07 34.93 -95.17
N LEU A 299 -11.81 34.16 -95.98
CA LEU A 299 -12.44 32.91 -95.57
C LEU A 299 -11.40 31.85 -95.21
N GLU A 300 -10.33 31.70 -95.98
CA GLU A 300 -9.22 30.79 -95.65
C GLU A 300 -8.51 31.18 -94.36
N ASN A 301 -8.20 32.45 -94.17
CA ASN A 301 -7.59 32.95 -92.94
C ASN A 301 -8.50 32.75 -91.73
N SER A 302 -9.79 33.11 -91.86
CA SER A 302 -10.76 32.92 -90.79
C SER A 302 -10.97 31.44 -90.47
N ASN A 303 -10.98 30.54 -91.46
CA ASN A 303 -11.03 29.09 -91.23
C ASN A 303 -9.78 28.57 -90.49
N ALA A 304 -8.59 29.08 -90.82
CA ALA A 304 -7.36 28.70 -90.14
C ALA A 304 -7.38 29.15 -88.66
N GLU A 305 -7.84 30.37 -88.38
CA GLU A 305 -8.04 30.87 -87.01
C GLU A 305 -9.11 30.07 -86.25
N LEU A 306 -10.20 29.69 -86.93
CA LEU A 306 -11.29 28.90 -86.34
C LEU A 306 -10.81 27.49 -85.99
N GLN A 307 -10.03 26.85 -86.86
CA GLN A 307 -9.41 25.55 -86.56
C GLN A 307 -8.40 25.62 -85.40
N ASP A 308 -7.60 26.70 -85.30
CA ASP A 308 -6.66 26.86 -84.18
C ASP A 308 -7.41 27.09 -82.85
N MET A 309 -8.51 27.84 -82.88
CA MET A 309 -9.37 28.05 -81.71
C MET A 309 -10.15 26.78 -81.33
N GLU A 310 -10.61 25.98 -82.29
CA GLU A 310 -11.21 24.66 -82.05
C GLU A 310 -10.23 23.70 -81.37
N ARG A 311 -8.97 23.67 -81.83
CA ARG A 311 -7.91 22.87 -81.18
C ARG A 311 -7.64 23.33 -79.74
N LYS A 312 -7.54 24.64 -79.51
CA LYS A 312 -7.39 25.19 -78.15
C LYS A 312 -8.59 24.85 -77.27
N TYR A 313 -9.80 24.93 -77.81
CA TYR A 313 -11.02 24.56 -77.11
C TYR A 313 -11.03 23.08 -76.74
N GLN A 314 -10.66 22.18 -77.67
CA GLN A 314 -10.54 20.75 -77.39
C GLN A 314 -9.47 20.46 -76.32
N ASN A 315 -8.30 21.10 -76.40
CA ASN A 315 -7.25 20.95 -75.39
C ASN A 315 -7.69 21.46 -74.01
N ALA A 316 -8.42 22.57 -73.96
CA ALA A 316 -9.02 23.08 -72.73
C ALA A 316 -10.08 22.10 -72.18
N GLY A 317 -10.88 21.48 -73.04
CA GLY A 317 -11.83 20.41 -72.67
C GLY A 317 -11.13 19.22 -72.01
N ILE A 318 -10.07 18.69 -72.63
CA ILE A 318 -9.27 17.60 -72.05
C ILE A 318 -8.68 18.01 -70.68
N THR A 319 -8.23 19.26 -70.56
CA THR A 319 -7.68 19.77 -69.30
C THR A 319 -8.77 19.88 -68.21
N ILE A 320 -9.97 20.32 -68.57
CA ILE A 320 -11.13 20.38 -67.66
C ILE A 320 -11.50 18.97 -67.19
N ASP A 321 -11.57 17.99 -68.09
CA ASP A 321 -11.87 16.61 -67.75
C ASP A 321 -10.81 16.02 -66.80
N SER A 322 -9.52 16.31 -67.06
CA SER A 322 -8.43 15.92 -66.17
C SER A 322 -8.54 16.56 -64.77
N ILE A 323 -8.96 17.83 -64.70
CA ILE A 323 -9.19 18.52 -63.42
C ILE A 323 -10.38 17.93 -62.69
N GLN A 324 -11.47 17.59 -63.39
CA GLN A 324 -12.65 16.95 -62.78
C GLN A 324 -12.31 15.57 -62.19
N VAL A 325 -11.53 14.75 -62.91
CA VAL A 325 -11.04 13.47 -62.36
C VAL A 325 -10.19 13.69 -61.10
N SER A 326 -9.30 14.70 -61.12
CA SER A 326 -8.51 15.06 -59.94
C SER A 326 -9.35 15.60 -58.78
N GLU A 327 -10.44 16.32 -59.07
CA GLU A 327 -11.37 16.83 -58.06
C GLU A 327 -12.10 15.66 -57.36
N ILE A 328 -12.58 14.68 -58.15
CA ILE A 328 -13.23 13.47 -57.63
C ILE A 328 -12.24 12.70 -56.73
N ALA A 329 -11.03 12.45 -57.22
CA ALA A 329 -9.99 11.77 -56.44
C ALA A 329 -9.64 12.52 -55.14
N SER A 330 -9.64 13.85 -55.17
CA SER A 330 -9.40 14.67 -53.97
C SER A 330 -10.54 14.54 -52.96
N LYS A 331 -11.80 14.48 -53.42
CA LYS A 331 -12.96 14.25 -52.54
C LYS A 331 -12.91 12.86 -51.90
N ASP A 332 -12.52 11.84 -52.66
CA ASP A 332 -12.37 10.48 -52.14
C ASP A 332 -11.25 10.41 -51.09
N LEU A 333 -10.12 11.09 -51.31
CA LEU A 333 -9.05 11.19 -50.30
C LEU A 333 -9.51 11.89 -49.02
N ILE A 334 -10.30 12.96 -49.13
CA ILE A 334 -10.88 13.65 -47.96
C ILE A 334 -11.79 12.70 -47.19
N ARG A 335 -12.64 11.95 -47.88
CA ARG A 335 -13.53 10.97 -47.24
C ARG A 335 -12.76 9.89 -46.48
N VAL A 336 -11.71 9.34 -47.08
CA VAL A 336 -10.84 8.35 -46.41
C VAL A 336 -10.14 8.98 -45.21
N ALA A 337 -9.69 10.23 -45.30
CA ALA A 337 -9.09 10.95 -44.18
C ALA A 337 -10.08 11.14 -43.02
N GLU A 338 -11.34 11.48 -43.31
CA GLU A 338 -12.41 11.58 -42.31
C GLU A 338 -12.69 10.22 -41.62
N GLU A 339 -12.76 9.13 -42.39
CA GLU A 339 -12.92 7.78 -41.83
C GLU A 339 -11.73 7.37 -40.95
N VAL A 340 -10.49 7.74 -41.33
CA VAL A 340 -9.30 7.50 -40.51
C VAL A 340 -9.36 8.29 -39.21
N LEU A 341 -9.80 9.54 -39.23
CA LEU A 341 -9.96 10.36 -38.03
C LEU A 341 -11.01 9.75 -37.08
N GLU A 342 -12.16 9.33 -37.60
CA GLU A 342 -13.19 8.66 -36.78
C GLU A 342 -12.67 7.35 -36.15
N ASN A 343 -11.89 6.58 -36.91
CA ASN A 343 -11.26 5.36 -36.40
C ASN A 343 -10.20 5.63 -35.33
N ILE A 344 -9.45 6.73 -35.42
CA ILE A 344 -8.51 7.16 -34.39
C ILE A 344 -9.27 7.48 -33.09
N GLU A 345 -10.37 8.23 -33.15
CA GLU A 345 -11.18 8.55 -31.97
C GLU A 345 -11.75 7.30 -31.30
N LYS A 346 -12.27 6.35 -32.09
CA LYS A 346 -12.73 5.05 -31.57
C LYS A 346 -11.60 4.28 -30.88
N ARG A 347 -10.40 4.28 -31.47
CA ARG A 347 -9.22 3.63 -30.90
C ARG A 347 -8.80 4.26 -29.58
N GLU A 348 -8.87 5.58 -29.45
CA GLU A 348 -8.57 6.26 -28.18
C GLU A 348 -9.54 5.86 -27.06
N ILE A 349 -10.83 5.70 -27.38
CA ILE A 349 -11.83 5.23 -26.42
C ILE A 349 -11.52 3.79 -25.99
N GLU A 350 -11.20 2.90 -26.93
CA GLU A 350 -10.80 1.52 -26.64
C GLU A 350 -9.56 1.46 -25.74
N VAL A 351 -8.55 2.30 -26.00
CA VAL A 351 -7.34 2.39 -25.16
C VAL A 351 -7.69 2.84 -23.73
N LYS A 352 -8.60 3.82 -23.57
CA LYS A 352 -9.08 4.24 -22.24
C LYS A 352 -9.77 3.10 -21.50
N ILE A 353 -10.63 2.34 -22.18
CA ILE A 353 -11.29 1.16 -21.60
C ILE A 353 -10.26 0.09 -21.22
N LEU A 354 -9.30 -0.19 -22.09
CA LEU A 354 -8.25 -1.18 -21.86
C LEU A 354 -7.37 -0.81 -20.66
N ASN A 355 -7.01 0.46 -20.52
CA ASN A 355 -6.29 0.96 -19.34
C ASN A 355 -7.12 0.83 -18.05
N GLY A 356 -8.43 1.10 -18.13
CA GLY A 356 -9.35 0.86 -17.01
C GLY A 356 -9.40 -0.61 -16.59
N ASN A 357 -9.52 -1.52 -17.56
CA ASN A 357 -9.51 -2.96 -17.32
C ASN A 357 -8.16 -3.43 -16.74
N LYS A 358 -7.04 -2.88 -17.23
CA LYS A 358 -5.70 -3.18 -16.70
C LYS A 358 -5.57 -2.77 -15.24
N ALA A 359 -6.02 -1.56 -14.88
CA ALA A 359 -6.02 -1.10 -13.49
C ALA A 359 -6.91 -1.98 -12.58
N GLN A 360 -8.08 -2.41 -13.07
CA GLN A 360 -8.92 -3.36 -12.34
C GLN A 360 -8.22 -4.71 -12.14
N LEU A 361 -7.55 -5.22 -13.18
CA LEU A 361 -6.82 -6.48 -13.13
C LEU A 361 -5.64 -6.42 -12.16
N GLU A 362 -4.91 -5.31 -12.13
CA GLU A 362 -3.86 -5.06 -11.12
C GLU A 362 -4.43 -5.01 -9.69
N SER A 363 -5.60 -4.39 -9.50
CA SER A 363 -6.27 -4.37 -8.18
C SER A 363 -6.73 -5.76 -7.73
N LEU A 364 -7.22 -6.59 -8.66
CA LEU A 364 -7.59 -7.97 -8.40
C LEU A 364 -6.36 -8.82 -8.12
N GLY A 365 -5.25 -8.60 -8.83
CA GLY A 365 -3.96 -9.27 -8.57
C GLY A 365 -3.44 -8.97 -7.17
N ARG A 366 -3.52 -7.72 -6.70
CA ARG A 366 -3.17 -7.37 -5.31
C ARG A 366 -4.04 -8.11 -4.30
N LYS A 367 -5.36 -8.12 -4.50
CA LYS A 367 -6.29 -8.88 -3.64
C LYS A 367 -6.00 -10.38 -3.63
N GLN A 368 -5.61 -10.95 -4.77
CA GLN A 368 -5.24 -12.35 -4.87
C GLN A 368 -3.98 -12.65 -4.03
N ILE A 369 -2.95 -11.79 -4.11
CA ILE A 369 -1.72 -11.93 -3.32
C ILE A 369 -2.05 -11.83 -1.82
N ASP A 370 -2.87 -10.86 -1.42
CA ASP A 370 -3.29 -10.67 -0.02
C ASP A 370 -4.05 -11.90 0.51
N LEU A 371 -5.02 -12.41 -0.27
CA LEU A 371 -5.78 -13.60 0.07
C LEU A 371 -4.88 -14.85 0.14
N GLN A 372 -3.90 -14.97 -0.76
CA GLN A 372 -2.94 -16.07 -0.75
C GLN A 372 -2.05 -16.01 0.50
N GLY A 373 -1.62 -14.82 0.92
CA GLY A 373 -0.90 -14.62 2.19
C GLY A 373 -1.76 -15.03 3.40
N GLN A 374 -3.04 -14.63 3.42
CA GLN A 374 -3.97 -15.05 4.49
C GLN A 374 -4.18 -16.57 4.51
N LEU A 375 -4.31 -17.22 3.35
CA LEU A 375 -4.41 -18.67 3.25
C LEU A 375 -3.17 -19.37 3.79
N GLN A 376 -1.97 -18.89 3.48
CA GLN A 376 -0.71 -19.46 4.00
C GLN A 376 -0.62 -19.33 5.53
N LEU A 377 -1.03 -18.20 6.09
CA LEU A 377 -1.09 -18.00 7.55
C LEU A 377 -2.10 -18.96 8.20
N LEU A 378 -3.29 -19.11 7.62
CA LEU A 378 -4.30 -20.06 8.09
C LEU A 378 -3.78 -21.50 8.00
N GLU A 379 -3.13 -21.88 6.91
CA GLU A 379 -2.56 -23.21 6.72
C GLU A 379 -1.47 -23.50 7.78
N ALA A 380 -0.63 -22.52 8.08
CA ALA A 380 0.36 -22.63 9.16
C ALA A 380 -0.31 -22.77 10.54
N GLN A 381 -1.40 -22.04 10.80
CA GLN A 381 -2.17 -22.16 12.03
C GLN A 381 -2.84 -23.53 12.16
N VAL A 382 -3.43 -24.04 11.08
CA VAL A 382 -4.01 -25.39 11.01
C VAL A 382 -2.94 -26.43 11.31
N LYS A 383 -1.80 -26.40 10.61
CA LYS A 383 -0.67 -27.32 10.87
C LYS A 383 -0.17 -27.27 12.31
N LYS A 384 -0.16 -26.09 12.93
CA LYS A 384 0.21 -25.94 14.35
C LYS A 384 -0.83 -26.61 15.26
N SER A 385 -2.12 -26.40 15.00
CA SER A 385 -3.19 -27.05 15.77
C SER A 385 -3.24 -28.56 15.58
N GLU A 386 -2.96 -29.07 14.38
CA GLU A 386 -2.86 -30.50 14.08
C GLU A 386 -1.71 -31.16 14.84
N LYS A 387 -0.53 -30.53 14.86
CA LYS A 387 0.60 -31.00 15.67
C LYS A 387 0.25 -31.06 17.15
N TYR A 388 -0.36 -29.99 17.67
CA TYR A 388 -0.79 -29.96 19.06
C TYR A 388 -1.82 -31.05 19.38
N TYR A 389 -2.80 -31.27 18.50
CA TYR A 389 -3.79 -32.33 18.64
C TYR A 389 -3.14 -33.71 18.63
N HIS A 390 -2.19 -33.94 17.71
CA HIS A 390 -1.46 -35.20 17.62
C HIS A 390 -0.59 -35.47 18.85
N ASP A 391 0.09 -34.46 19.38
CA ASP A 391 0.87 -34.57 20.61
C ASP A 391 -0.02 -34.85 21.83
N LEU A 392 -1.19 -34.21 21.90
CA LEU A 392 -2.18 -34.45 22.94
C LEU A 392 -2.74 -35.88 22.87
N LEU A 393 -2.99 -36.39 21.66
CA LEU A 393 -3.46 -37.74 21.43
C LEU A 393 -2.42 -38.78 21.87
N LYS A 394 -1.14 -38.58 21.53
CA LYS A 394 -0.03 -39.41 22.05
C LYS A 394 0.07 -39.37 23.58
N GLN A 395 -0.09 -38.19 24.18
CA GLN A 395 -0.08 -38.08 25.65
C GLN A 395 -1.25 -38.82 26.29
N ALA A 396 -2.44 -38.78 25.68
CA ALA A 396 -3.59 -39.55 26.14
C ALA A 396 -3.33 -41.06 26.05
N GLU A 397 -2.78 -41.54 24.93
CA GLU A 397 -2.40 -42.95 24.76
C GLU A 397 -1.38 -43.42 25.80
N VAL A 398 -0.35 -42.62 26.07
CA VAL A 398 0.67 -42.94 27.10
C VAL A 398 0.04 -42.98 28.49
N LYS A 399 -0.84 -42.02 28.81
CA LYS A 399 -1.55 -42.02 30.09
C LYS A 399 -2.50 -43.21 30.23
N ASP A 400 -3.23 -43.55 29.18
CA ASP A 400 -4.13 -44.70 29.17
C ASP A 400 -3.36 -46.02 29.32
N ALA A 401 -2.20 -46.16 28.66
CA ALA A 401 -1.31 -47.31 28.82
C ALA A 401 -0.80 -47.40 30.27
N ALA A 402 -0.31 -46.31 30.85
CA ALA A 402 0.15 -46.26 32.24
C ALA A 402 -0.97 -46.54 33.25
N MET A 403 -2.19 -46.05 32.98
CA MET A 403 -3.37 -46.35 33.81
C MET A 403 -3.76 -47.82 33.72
N LYS A 404 -3.71 -48.43 32.53
CA LYS A 404 -3.96 -49.86 32.35
C LYS A 404 -2.92 -50.72 33.07
N GLU A 405 -1.64 -50.35 32.99
CA GLU A 405 -0.56 -51.04 33.69
C GLU A 405 -0.75 -50.98 35.21
N ARG A 406 -0.97 -49.77 35.77
CA ARG A 406 -1.28 -49.61 37.20
C ARG A 406 -2.54 -50.35 37.64
N LEU A 407 -3.57 -50.37 36.80
CA LEU A 407 -4.79 -51.13 37.08
C LEU A 407 -4.49 -52.63 37.16
N GLU A 408 -3.63 -53.13 36.28
CA GLU A 408 -3.24 -54.53 36.27
C GLU A 408 -2.35 -54.90 37.47
N GLU A 409 -1.40 -54.03 37.85
CA GLU A 409 -0.64 -54.16 39.10
C GLU A 409 -1.56 -54.22 40.33
N GLN A 410 -2.51 -53.29 40.43
CA GLN A 410 -3.48 -53.26 41.53
C GLN A 410 -4.38 -54.49 41.54
N LYS A 411 -4.81 -55.01 40.39
CA LYS A 411 -5.54 -56.28 40.32
C LYS A 411 -4.69 -57.45 40.81
N GLN A 412 -3.40 -57.49 40.46
CA GLN A 412 -2.49 -58.52 40.93
C GLN A 412 -2.29 -58.43 42.44
N GLU A 413 -2.05 -57.24 42.99
CA GLU A 413 -1.95 -57.02 44.45
C GLU A 413 -3.24 -57.42 45.16
N PHE A 414 -4.41 -57.03 44.63
CA PHE A 414 -5.70 -57.42 45.18
C PHE A 414 -5.91 -58.94 45.13
N SER A 415 -5.49 -59.61 44.05
CA SER A 415 -5.55 -61.07 43.95
C SER A 415 -4.66 -61.77 44.99
N LYS A 416 -3.44 -61.25 45.23
CA LYS A 416 -2.54 -61.74 46.28
C LYS A 416 -3.15 -61.53 47.66
N ALA A 417 -3.68 -60.34 47.94
CA ALA A 417 -4.35 -60.03 49.20
C ALA A 417 -5.59 -60.91 49.43
N LEU A 418 -6.34 -61.27 48.37
CA LEU A 418 -7.44 -62.23 48.46
C LEU A 418 -6.96 -63.65 48.81
N ILE A 419 -5.85 -64.10 48.21
CA ILE A 419 -5.23 -65.39 48.54
C ILE A 419 -4.75 -65.38 49.99
N GLU A 420 -4.02 -64.35 50.41
CA GLU A 420 -3.55 -64.17 51.79
C GLU A 420 -4.71 -64.13 52.79
N LYS A 421 -5.80 -63.42 52.48
CA LYS A 421 -7.02 -63.40 53.30
C LYS A 421 -7.68 -64.78 53.36
N SER A 422 -7.69 -65.53 52.26
CA SER A 422 -8.23 -66.90 52.22
C SER A 422 -7.40 -67.83 53.10
N ASP A 423 -6.07 -67.76 52.99
CA ASP A 423 -5.15 -68.61 53.76
C ASP A 423 -5.14 -68.22 55.23
N HIS A 424 -5.16 -66.92 55.57
CA HIS A 424 -5.40 -66.46 56.94
C HIS A 424 -6.76 -66.93 57.46
N SER A 425 -7.82 -66.93 56.66
CA SER A 425 -9.12 -67.45 57.08
C SER A 425 -9.09 -68.96 57.34
N LYS A 426 -8.38 -69.74 56.51
CA LYS A 426 -8.18 -71.18 56.75
C LYS A 426 -7.36 -71.43 58.01
N GLU A 427 -6.29 -70.67 58.23
CA GLU A 427 -5.45 -70.80 59.41
C GLU A 427 -6.21 -70.38 60.68
N HIS A 428 -6.96 -69.28 60.61
CA HIS A 428 -7.85 -68.87 61.70
C HIS A 428 -8.92 -69.93 61.99
N LYS A 429 -9.47 -70.60 60.97
CA LYS A 429 -10.38 -71.75 61.18
C LYS A 429 -9.66 -72.91 61.86
N ARG A 430 -8.43 -73.26 61.46
CA ARG A 430 -7.64 -74.32 62.11
C ARG A 430 -7.35 -74.00 63.57
N ILE A 431 -6.96 -72.76 63.88
CA ILE A 431 -6.71 -72.31 65.25
C ILE A 431 -8.01 -72.36 66.07
N LEU A 432 -9.14 -71.89 65.50
CA LEU A 432 -10.45 -72.02 66.14
C LEU A 432 -10.79 -73.49 66.42
N ASP A 433 -10.64 -74.38 65.44
CA ASP A 433 -10.90 -75.82 65.63
C ASP A 433 -9.99 -76.42 66.71
N GLN A 434 -8.73 -75.98 66.81
CA GLN A 434 -7.82 -76.38 67.88
C GLN A 434 -8.25 -75.84 69.24
N ILE A 435 -8.63 -74.56 69.33
CA ILE A 435 -9.18 -73.96 70.55
C ILE A 435 -10.42 -74.73 70.98
N THR A 436 -11.36 -75.00 70.07
CA THR A 436 -12.58 -75.75 70.38
C THR A 436 -12.28 -77.18 70.85
N ARG A 437 -11.29 -77.86 70.26
CA ARG A 437 -10.85 -79.19 70.75
C ARG A 437 -10.23 -79.10 72.15
N VAL A 438 -9.36 -78.12 72.38
CA VAL A 438 -8.76 -77.90 73.71
C VAL A 438 -9.85 -77.57 74.71
N GLU A 439 -10.79 -76.67 74.40
CA GLU A 439 -11.95 -76.33 75.23
C GLU A 439 -12.77 -77.58 75.58
N GLN A 440 -13.07 -78.45 74.60
CA GLN A 440 -13.75 -79.72 74.83
C GLN A 440 -12.95 -80.67 75.73
N ASP A 441 -11.63 -80.77 75.53
CA ASP A 441 -10.75 -81.58 76.36
C ASP A 441 -10.63 -81.03 77.80
N THR A 442 -10.55 -79.71 77.99
CA THR A 442 -10.62 -79.08 79.33
C THR A 442 -11.98 -79.29 79.98
N ALA A 443 -13.09 -79.09 79.26
CA ALA A 443 -14.43 -79.33 79.80
C ALA A 443 -14.62 -80.79 80.21
N ARG A 444 -14.10 -81.73 79.40
CA ARG A 444 -14.10 -83.15 79.75
C ARG A 444 -13.22 -83.44 80.97
N CYS A 445 -12.01 -82.87 81.04
CA CYS A 445 -11.16 -82.98 82.23
C CYS A 445 -11.86 -82.40 83.46
N GLU A 446 -12.50 -81.24 83.36
CA GLU A 446 -13.27 -80.61 84.43
C GLU A 446 -14.44 -81.49 84.87
N GLU A 447 -15.21 -82.08 83.94
CA GLU A 447 -16.25 -83.06 84.28
C GLU A 447 -15.69 -84.30 84.98
N GLU A 448 -14.55 -84.83 84.52
CA GLU A 448 -13.86 -85.95 85.17
C GLU A 448 -13.38 -85.57 86.58
N PHE A 449 -12.80 -84.37 86.77
CA PHE A 449 -12.40 -83.85 88.08
C PHE A 449 -13.59 -83.61 89.01
N VAL A 450 -14.71 -83.08 88.51
CA VAL A 450 -15.94 -82.91 89.29
C VAL A 450 -16.53 -84.25 89.69
N LYS A 451 -16.54 -85.25 88.80
CA LYS A 451 -16.94 -86.62 89.14
C LYS A 451 -16.07 -87.20 90.24
N GLN A 452 -14.74 -87.12 90.11
CA GLN A 452 -13.81 -87.57 91.15
C GLN A 452 -14.03 -86.83 92.48
N THR A 453 -14.22 -85.50 92.44
CA THR A 453 -14.47 -84.70 93.63
C THR A 453 -15.78 -85.10 94.30
N ASN A 454 -16.85 -85.33 93.54
CA ASN A 454 -18.12 -85.82 94.05
C ASN A 454 -17.99 -87.23 94.65
N GLU A 455 -17.22 -88.13 94.03
CA GLU A 455 -16.91 -89.44 94.61
C GLU A 455 -16.14 -89.31 95.93
N TYR A 456 -15.17 -88.41 96.04
CA TYR A 456 -14.45 -88.15 97.28
C TYR A 456 -15.35 -87.49 98.34
N ILE A 457 -16.24 -86.57 97.96
CA ILE A 457 -17.24 -85.99 98.88
C ILE A 457 -18.18 -87.07 99.38
N GLN A 458 -18.67 -87.97 98.51
CA GLN A 458 -19.52 -89.09 98.92
C GLN A 458 -18.77 -90.02 99.89
N LYS A 459 -17.50 -90.36 99.61
CA LYS A 459 -16.66 -91.13 100.54
C LYS A 459 -16.47 -90.40 101.88
N MET A 460 -16.27 -89.08 101.86
CA MET A 460 -16.14 -88.26 103.07
C MET A 460 -17.46 -88.15 103.84
N GLN A 461 -18.61 -88.09 103.15
CA GLN A 461 -19.94 -88.13 103.77
C GLN A 461 -20.18 -89.47 104.46
N ILE A 462 -19.85 -90.60 103.82
CA ILE A 462 -19.92 -91.93 104.43
C ILE A 462 -19.03 -92.01 105.68
N LEU A 463 -17.81 -91.45 105.61
CA LEU A 463 -16.92 -91.37 106.76
C LEU A 463 -17.49 -90.46 107.86
N SER A 464 -18.11 -89.35 107.48
CA SER A 464 -18.77 -88.42 108.41
C SER A 464 -19.95 -89.08 109.09
N THR A 465 -20.85 -89.76 108.37
CA THR A 465 -21.94 -90.53 108.99
C THR A 465 -21.40 -91.62 109.90
N ALA A 466 -20.37 -92.36 109.49
CA ALA A 466 -19.69 -93.33 110.36
C ALA A 466 -19.11 -92.67 111.64
N PHE A 467 -18.56 -91.45 111.52
CA PHE A 467 -18.09 -90.67 112.67
C PHE A 467 -19.26 -90.13 113.53
N THR A 468 -20.40 -89.79 112.93
CA THR A 468 -21.58 -89.28 113.66
C THR A 468 -22.31 -90.40 114.37
N ASP A 469 -22.36 -91.59 113.77
CA ASP A 469 -22.86 -92.83 114.40
C ASP A 469 -21.94 -93.21 115.57
N TYR A 470 -20.62 -93.13 115.41
CA TYR A 470 -19.66 -93.35 116.51
C TYR A 470 -19.78 -92.30 117.63
N MET A 471 -20.05 -91.03 117.30
CA MET A 471 -20.27 -89.96 118.28
C MET A 471 -21.64 -90.05 118.96
N ASN A 472 -22.68 -90.56 118.29
CA ASN A 472 -23.98 -90.83 118.88
C ASN A 472 -23.94 -92.07 119.80
N ASP A 473 -23.15 -93.09 119.46
CA ASP A 473 -22.90 -94.23 120.35
C ASP A 473 -22.13 -93.80 121.61
N LEU A 474 -21.22 -92.83 121.52
CA LEU A 474 -20.54 -92.21 122.67
C LEU A 474 -21.48 -91.33 123.53
N LYS A 475 -22.52 -90.74 122.92
CA LYS A 475 -23.48 -89.87 123.63
C LYS A 475 -24.59 -90.63 124.36
N ASN A 476 -24.79 -91.91 124.05
CA ASN A 476 -25.74 -92.79 124.74
C ASN A 476 -25.10 -93.63 125.86
N ALA A 477 -23.83 -93.39 126.19
CA ALA A 477 -23.08 -94.06 127.26
C ALA A 477 -22.86 -93.20 128.54
N ILE A 478 -23.54 -92.05 128.64
CA ILE A 478 -23.69 -91.19 129.84
C ILE A 478 -25.15 -90.74 129.87
#